data_AF-A0A4Y2SL33-F1
#
_entry.id   AF-A0A4Y2SL33-F1
#
_cell.length_a   1.000
_cell.length_b   1.000
_cell.length_c   1.000
_cell.angle_alpha   90.00
_cell.angle_beta   90.00
_cell.angle_gamma   90.00
#
_symmetry.space_group_name_H-M   'P 1'
#
loop_
_entity.id
_entity.type
_entity.pdbx_description
1 polymer ?
#
loop_
_entity_poly.entity_id
_entity_poly.type
_entity_poly.pdbx_seq_one_letter_code
_entity_poly.pdbx_strand_id
1 'polypeptide(L)'
;MKIEDVKSEVKGKIEEVENKVQGKIREIERRLSELEDRPFSFSASPEFLHTRPTIKSLTFDGQTSWTVFKTQFDVFSSTNGWTDFVKASQLVASLRGSAAEVL
;
A
#
# COMPACT_ATOMS: atom_id res chain seq x y z
N MET A 1 -26.06 0.60 37.76
CA MET A 1 -24.87 1.06 37.01
C MET A 1 -25.10 2.50 36.63
N LYS A 2 -24.20 3.42 36.98
CA LYS A 2 -24.39 4.85 36.70
C LYS A 2 -23.96 5.11 35.26
N ILE A 3 -24.63 6.03 34.57
CA ILE A 3 -24.29 6.44 33.19
C ILE A 3 -22.84 6.95 33.10
N GLU A 4 -22.31 7.51 34.19
CA GLU A 4 -20.91 7.92 34.32
C GLU A 4 -19.91 6.77 34.19
N ASP A 5 -20.23 5.60 34.73
CA ASP A 5 -19.36 4.42 34.68
C ASP A 5 -19.19 3.96 33.22
N VAL A 6 -20.29 3.88 32.48
CA VAL A 6 -20.30 3.51 31.05
C VAL A 6 -19.53 4.53 30.21
N LYS A 7 -19.71 5.83 30.49
CA LYS A 7 -18.98 6.90 29.79
C LYS A 7 -17.48 6.81 30.01
N SER A 8 -17.05 6.47 31.23
CA SER A 8 -15.63 6.28 31.55
C SER A 8 -15.02 5.08 30.83
N GLU A 9 -15.76 3.96 30.75
CA GLU A 9 -15.31 2.74 30.08
C GLU A 9 -15.18 2.94 28.57
N VAL A 10 -16.16 3.61 27.95
CA VAL A 10 -16.12 3.93 26.51
C VAL A 10 -14.94 4.85 26.20
N LYS A 11 -14.68 5.87 27.03
CA LYS A 11 -13.53 6.75 26.86
C LYS A 11 -12.20 5.98 26.93
N GLY A 12 -12.06 5.08 27.90
CA GLY A 12 -10.86 4.24 28.03
C GLY A 12 -10.64 3.33 26.81
N LYS A 13 -11.71 2.72 26.29
CA LYS A 13 -11.63 1.89 25.07
C LYS A 13 -11.23 2.69 23.83
N ILE A 14 -11.70 3.93 23.70
CA ILE A 14 -11.32 4.81 22.58
C ILE A 14 -9.83 5.13 22.66
N GLU A 15 -9.33 5.50 23.84
CA GLU A 15 -7.92 5.81 24.05
C GLU A 15 -7.01 4.59 23.80
N GLU A 16 -7.44 3.39 24.19
CA GLU A 16 -6.71 2.15 23.89
C GLU A 16 -6.61 1.90 22.38
N VAL A 17 -7.73 2.09 21.65
CA VAL A 17 -7.77 1.93 20.20
C VAL A 17 -6.88 2.96 19.51
N GLU A 18 -6.93 4.23 19.92
CA GLU A 18 -6.08 5.29 19.37
C GLU A 18 -4.60 4.95 19.53
N ASN A 19 -4.18 4.53 20.72
CA ASN A 19 -2.80 4.11 20.99
C ASN A 19 -2.37 2.94 20.10
N LYS A 20 -3.25 1.94 19.93
CA LYS A 20 -2.96 0.78 19.08
C LYS A 20 -2.84 1.15 17.60
N VAL A 21 -3.68 2.06 17.12
CA VAL A 21 -3.62 2.56 15.74
C VAL A 21 -2.34 3.35 15.51
N GLN A 22 -1.99 4.27 16.41
CA GLN A 22 -0.74 5.03 16.33
C GLN A 22 0.50 4.11 16.33
N GLY A 23 0.51 3.06 17.15
CA GLY A 23 1.60 2.08 17.16
C GLY A 23 1.76 1.35 15.83
N LYS A 24 0.65 0.96 15.19
CA LYS A 24 0.67 0.30 13.88
C LYS A 24 1.15 1.22 12.75
N ILE A 25 0.77 2.50 12.80
CA ILE A 25 1.22 3.50 11.81
C ILE A 25 2.74 3.64 11.87
N ARG A 26 3.31 3.82 13.07
CA ARG A 26 4.77 3.95 13.24
C ARG A 26 5.53 2.72 12.73
N GLU A 27 4.98 1.52 12.94
CA GLU A 27 5.60 0.28 12.45
C GLU A 27 5.55 0.17 10.91
N ILE A 28 4.46 0.63 10.29
CA ILE A 28 4.36 0.68 8.82
C ILE A 28 5.34 1.71 8.25
N GLU A 29 5.42 2.91 8.84
CA GLU A 29 6.37 3.95 8.45
C GLU A 29 7.82 3.44 8.51
N ARG A 30 8.21 2.77 9.61
CA ARG A 30 9.54 2.17 9.77
C ARG A 30 9.86 1.14 8.68
N ARG A 31 8.91 0.25 8.39
CA ARG A 31 9.08 -0.79 7.35
C ARG A 31 9.14 -0.19 5.95
N LEU A 32 8.48 0.94 5.73
CA LEU A 32 8.52 1.66 4.45
C LEU A 32 9.91 2.29 4.24
N SER A 33 10.48 2.93 5.27
CA SER A 33 11.85 3.48 5.20
C SER A 33 12.90 2.40 4.90
N GLU A 34 12.82 1.23 5.54
CA GLU A 34 13.73 0.09 5.26
C GLU A 34 13.63 -0.42 3.81
N LEU A 35 12.46 -0.29 3.18
CA LEU A 35 12.25 -0.67 1.78
C LEU A 35 12.76 0.40 0.81
N GLU A 36 12.71 1.69 1.17
CA GLU A 36 13.23 2.81 0.37
C GLU A 36 14.76 2.85 0.36
N ASP A 37 15.41 2.54 1.48
CA ASP A 37 16.87 2.56 1.61
C ASP A 37 17.60 1.41 0.90
N ARG A 38 16.87 0.41 0.40
CA ARG A 38 17.44 -0.69 -0.37
C ARG A 38 17.33 -0.40 -1.87
N PRO A 39 18.41 0.03 -2.55
CA PRO A 39 18.38 0.14 -4.01
C PRO A 39 18.14 -1.26 -4.58
N PHE A 40 17.02 -1.42 -5.29
CA PHE A 40 16.58 -2.65 -5.91
C PHE A 40 17.47 -2.96 -7.13
N SER A 41 18.73 -3.35 -6.90
CA SER A 41 19.64 -3.76 -7.97
C SER A 41 19.35 -5.20 -8.39
N PHE A 42 18.34 -5.36 -9.24
CA PHE A 42 18.19 -6.59 -10.00
C PHE A 42 19.38 -6.67 -10.96
N SER A 43 20.36 -7.54 -10.68
CA SER A 43 21.45 -7.81 -11.63
C SER A 43 20.83 -8.39 -12.90
N ALA A 44 20.76 -7.56 -13.94
CA ALA A 44 20.18 -7.92 -15.21
C ALA A 44 20.97 -9.09 -15.83
N SER A 45 20.31 -10.23 -16.00
CA SER A 45 20.79 -11.30 -16.87
C SER A 45 20.59 -10.85 -18.33
N PRO A 46 21.60 -10.95 -19.22
CA PRO A 46 21.56 -10.36 -20.57
C PRO A 46 20.52 -10.95 -21.54
N GLU A 47 19.90 -12.08 -21.19
CA GLU A 47 19.04 -12.88 -22.07
C GLU A 47 17.64 -12.27 -22.33
N PHE A 48 17.24 -11.21 -21.62
CA PHE A 48 15.89 -10.63 -21.70
C PHE A 48 15.84 -9.28 -22.42
N LEU A 49 16.48 -9.16 -23.58
CA LEU A 49 16.33 -8.02 -24.48
C LEU A 49 15.04 -8.06 -25.33
N HIS A 50 13.97 -8.69 -24.83
CA HIS A 50 12.62 -8.38 -25.31
C HIS A 50 12.17 -7.15 -24.55
N THR A 51 12.32 -5.98 -25.18
CA THR A 51 11.90 -4.64 -24.75
C THR A 51 11.07 -4.68 -23.47
N ARG A 52 11.75 -4.75 -22.33
CA ARG A 52 11.12 -4.74 -21.02
C ARG A 52 10.33 -3.43 -21.02
N PRO A 53 8.99 -3.44 -20.88
CA PRO A 53 8.28 -2.19 -20.71
C PRO A 53 8.94 -1.51 -19.52
N THR A 54 9.65 -0.41 -19.78
CA THR A 54 10.23 0.41 -18.73
C THR A 54 9.10 0.64 -17.76
N ILE A 55 9.30 0.21 -16.51
CA ILE A 55 8.30 0.16 -15.45
C ILE A 55 7.84 1.60 -15.21
N LYS A 56 6.92 2.08 -16.04
CA LYS A 56 6.14 3.26 -15.75
C LYS A 56 5.21 2.77 -14.65
N SER A 57 5.45 3.25 -13.44
CA SER A 57 4.54 3.04 -12.31
C SER A 57 3.12 3.22 -12.80
N LEU A 58 2.32 2.15 -12.80
CA LEU A 58 0.90 2.27 -13.11
C LEU A 58 0.36 3.29 -12.11
N THR A 59 -0.22 4.38 -12.60
CA THR A 59 -0.65 5.50 -11.75
C THR A 59 -2.16 5.59 -11.83
N PHE A 60 -2.82 5.62 -10.70
CA PHE A 60 -4.26 5.85 -10.59
C PHE A 60 -4.49 7.26 -10.04
N ASP A 61 -4.85 8.15 -10.96
CA ASP A 61 -5.14 9.58 -10.74
C ASP A 61 -6.64 9.90 -10.84
N GLY A 62 -7.48 8.87 -10.98
CA GLY A 62 -8.93 9.00 -11.16
C GLY A 62 -9.37 9.28 -12.60
N GLN A 63 -8.45 9.37 -13.57
CA GLN A 63 -8.79 9.61 -14.98
C GLN A 63 -9.29 8.35 -15.70
N THR A 64 -8.88 7.17 -15.23
CA THR A 64 -9.43 5.87 -15.64
C THR A 64 -10.32 5.30 -14.54
N SER A 65 -11.31 4.48 -14.89
CA SER A 65 -12.17 3.87 -13.88
C SER A 65 -11.40 2.84 -13.05
N TRP A 66 -11.75 2.72 -11.77
CA TRP A 66 -11.11 1.78 -10.83
C TRP A 66 -11.11 0.33 -11.34
N THR A 67 -12.19 -0.11 -11.98
CA THR A 67 -12.31 -1.47 -12.53
C THR A 67 -11.32 -1.73 -13.66
N VAL A 68 -11.09 -0.74 -14.54
CA VAL A 68 -10.12 -0.84 -15.63
C VAL A 68 -8.70 -0.89 -15.06
N PHE A 69 -8.41 -0.03 -14.08
CA PHE A 69 -7.14 -0.02 -13.37
C PHE A 69 -6.86 -1.36 -12.68
N LYS A 70 -7.81 -1.93 -11.94
CA LYS A 70 -7.67 -3.22 -11.27
C LYS A 70 -7.39 -4.37 -12.24
N THR A 71 -8.07 -4.39 -13.38
CA THR A 71 -7.85 -5.41 -14.42
C THR A 71 -6.42 -5.32 -14.97
N GLN A 72 -5.94 -4.11 -15.28
CA GLN A 72 -4.58 -3.89 -15.76
C GLN A 72 -3.53 -4.24 -14.69
N PHE A 73 -3.78 -3.89 -13.44
CA PHE A 73 -2.92 -4.21 -12.30
C PHE A 73 -2.81 -5.72 -12.06
N ASP A 74 -3.92 -6.46 -12.16
CA ASP A 74 -3.94 -7.92 -11.94
C ASP A 74 -3.23 -8.67 -13.09
N VAL A 75 -3.41 -8.23 -14.35
CA VAL A 75 -2.65 -8.76 -15.50
C VAL A 75 -1.16 -8.49 -15.34
N PHE A 76 -0.78 -7.27 -14.96
CA PHE A 76 0.61 -6.87 -14.79
C PHE A 76 1.28 -7.61 -13.65
N SER A 77 0.61 -7.73 -12.50
CA SER A 77 1.15 -8.45 -11.34
C SER A 77 1.31 -9.95 -11.61
N SER A 78 0.39 -10.56 -12.35
CA SER A 78 0.47 -11.98 -12.72
C SER A 78 1.62 -12.24 -13.71
N THR A 79 1.77 -11.38 -14.71
CA THR A 79 2.85 -11.49 -15.71
C THR A 79 4.23 -11.34 -15.07
N ASN A 80 4.33 -10.51 -14.04
CA ASN A 80 5.57 -10.29 -13.31
C ASN A 80 5.76 -11.22 -12.10
N GLY A 81 4.87 -12.18 -11.87
CA GLY A 81 4.96 -13.12 -10.75
C GLY A 81 4.99 -12.46 -9.37
N TRP A 82 4.30 -11.32 -9.21
CA TRP A 82 4.31 -10.58 -7.95
C TRP A 82 3.63 -11.38 -6.83
N THR A 83 4.28 -11.42 -5.67
CA THR A 83 3.68 -11.92 -4.44
C THR A 83 2.63 -10.95 -3.93
N ASP A 84 1.70 -11.41 -3.08
CA ASP A 84 0.63 -10.56 -2.54
C ASP A 84 1.17 -9.34 -1.78
N PHE A 85 2.33 -9.48 -1.16
CA PHE A 85 3.04 -8.37 -0.53
C PHE A 85 3.47 -7.31 -1.56
N VAL A 86 4.07 -7.73 -2.67
CA VAL A 86 4.49 -6.82 -3.75
C VAL A 86 3.28 -6.19 -4.43
N LYS A 87 2.19 -6.93 -4.62
CA LYS A 87 0.92 -6.39 -5.13
C LYS A 87 0.37 -5.31 -4.20
N ALA A 88 0.36 -5.53 -2.89
CA ALA A 88 -0.12 -4.54 -1.94
C ALA A 88 0.74 -3.26 -1.98
N SER A 89 2.07 -3.39 -1.94
CA SER A 89 2.97 -2.23 -1.99
C SER A 89 2.85 -1.45 -3.29
N GLN A 90 2.76 -2.13 -4.43
CA GLN A 90 2.62 -1.48 -5.74
C GLN A 90 1.24 -0.84 -5.92
N LEU A 91 0.19 -1.43 -5.36
CA LEU A 91 -1.14 -0.83 -5.35
C LEU A 91 -1.14 0.48 -4.58
N VAL A 92 -0.56 0.50 -3.37
CA VAL A 92 -0.43 1.75 -2.60
C VAL A 92 0.44 2.77 -3.33
N ALA A 93 1.57 2.34 -3.89
CA ALA A 93 2.47 3.21 -4.64
C ALA A 93 1.89 3.73 -5.97
N SER A 94 0.84 3.10 -6.50
CA SER A 94 0.15 3.52 -7.73
C SER A 94 -0.88 4.65 -7.50
N LEU A 95 -1.41 4.78 -6.28
CA LEU A 95 -2.42 5.79 -5.97
C LEU A 95 -1.78 7.18 -5.87
N ARG A 96 -2.43 8.18 -6.46
CA ARG A 96 -2.03 9.59 -6.38
C ARG A 96 -3.26 10.49 -6.19
N GLY A 97 -3.06 11.67 -5.61
CA GLY A 97 -4.12 12.65 -5.38
C GLY A 97 -5.21 12.13 -4.43
N SER A 98 -6.47 12.57 -4.61
CA SER A 98 -7.61 12.17 -3.76
C SER A 98 -7.90 10.66 -3.76
N ALA A 99 -7.34 9.90 -4.70
CA ALA A 99 -7.45 8.44 -4.69
C ALA A 99 -6.58 7.77 -3.60
N ALA A 100 -5.54 8.45 -3.11
CA ALA A 100 -4.74 7.98 -1.99
C ALA A 100 -5.44 8.18 -0.63
N GLU A 101 -6.46 9.05 -0.55
CA GLU A 101 -7.20 9.37 0.67
C GLU A 101 -8.30 8.34 1.02
N VAL A 102 -8.54 7.35 0.13
CA VAL A 102 -9.64 6.37 0.24
C VAL A 102 -9.21 5.05 0.88
N LEU A 103 -7.90 4.81 1.04
CA LEU A 103 -7.35 3.62 1.72
C LEU A 103 -7.14 3.87 3.22
#